data_AF-A0AAW2SA16-F1
#
_entry.id   AF-A0AAW2SA16-F1
#
_cell.length_a   1.000
_cell.length_b   1.000
_cell.length_c   1.000
_cell.angle_alpha   90.00
_cell.angle_beta   90.00
_cell.angle_gamma   90.00
#
_symmetry.space_group_name_H-M   'P 1'
#
loop_
_entity.id
_entity.type
_entity.pdbx_description
1 polymer ?
#
loop_
_entity_poly.entity_id
_entity_poly.type
_entity_poly.pdbx_seq_one_letter_code
_entity_poly.pdbx_strand_id
1 'polypeptide(L)'
;MVSSPKKDSVFGSLCRTLLIICLVFYFGFIYLSNQYPNCPASDVFSPFLKRAPLSSASDIADATETVVSPTNLSHLVFGLVGSEKAWHHRKAYIESWWRPNVTRGLLFLDNPPTPGLLPWSQASPSYRISDDLTKFLNKTDVTPQRIIHAIMEVYREDHDNMRWLGFGGAGFILSYPLAKALAADMENCLRRYRHLDAADLTTMACIADIGVSLTALKGIHQIDLRGDISGFLSSHPNSPLLSLHHFDMVAPIFPSKDRAESTRHLMKAAAVDQSRMLQQTVCYHRQSNWIQVYSPARKRFEMDRSECCDVVGVDGSQAVVRFRECAADEIIA
;
A
#
# COMPACT_ATOMS: atom_id res chain seq x y z
N MET A 1 13.94 56.82 -52.36
CA MET A 1 13.19 55.55 -52.40
C MET A 1 14.20 54.44 -52.21
N VAL A 2 14.19 53.54 -51.21
CA VAL A 2 13.23 53.18 -50.15
C VAL A 2 14.06 52.70 -48.96
N SER A 3 13.74 53.16 -47.74
CA SER A 3 14.33 52.66 -46.49
C SER A 3 13.70 51.31 -46.10
N SER A 4 14.52 50.30 -45.84
CA SER A 4 14.05 49.00 -45.32
C SER A 4 13.76 49.11 -43.80
N PRO A 5 12.63 48.60 -43.29
CA PRO A 5 12.24 48.82 -41.90
C PRO A 5 12.96 47.86 -40.94
N LYS A 6 13.38 48.40 -39.78
CA LYS A 6 13.90 47.65 -38.63
C LYS A 6 12.89 46.59 -38.17
N LYS A 7 13.08 45.33 -38.58
CA LYS A 7 12.22 44.20 -38.17
C LYS A 7 12.72 43.48 -36.89
N ASP A 8 13.93 43.79 -36.44
CA ASP A 8 14.61 43.00 -35.40
C ASP A 8 14.30 43.44 -33.96
N SER A 9 13.79 44.67 -33.74
CA SER A 9 13.53 45.18 -32.37
C SER A 9 12.20 44.71 -31.79
N VAL A 10 11.22 44.37 -32.62
CA VAL A 10 9.87 43.98 -32.17
C VAL A 10 9.86 42.52 -31.69
N PHE A 11 10.58 41.64 -32.39
CA PHE A 11 10.63 40.21 -32.07
C PHE A 11 11.36 39.93 -30.75
N GLY A 12 12.46 40.64 -30.49
CA GLY A 12 13.19 40.55 -29.21
C GLY A 12 12.40 41.07 -28.02
N SER A 13 11.56 42.10 -28.22
CA SER A 13 10.66 42.64 -27.19
C SER A 13 9.55 41.64 -26.86
N LEU A 14 8.91 41.07 -27.89
CA LEU A 14 7.84 40.09 -27.71
C LEU A 14 8.32 38.83 -26.96
N CYS A 15 9.52 38.35 -27.30
CA CYS A 15 10.10 37.16 -26.68
C CYS A 15 10.44 37.39 -25.19
N ARG A 16 10.92 38.60 -24.84
CA ARG A 16 11.15 38.99 -23.43
C ARG A 16 9.86 39.08 -22.65
N THR A 17 8.80 39.66 -23.23
CA THR A 17 7.49 39.74 -22.57
C THR A 17 6.91 38.35 -22.34
N LEU A 18 6.99 37.45 -23.33
CA LEU A 18 6.55 36.06 -23.18
C LEU A 18 7.33 35.31 -22.09
N LEU A 19 8.65 35.47 -22.04
CA LEU A 19 9.49 34.87 -20.98
C LEU A 19 9.09 35.35 -19.59
N ILE A 20 8.85 36.65 -19.42
CA ILE A 20 8.43 37.22 -18.13
C ILE A 20 7.05 36.67 -17.73
N ILE A 21 6.11 36.59 -18.68
CA ILE A 21 4.78 36.02 -18.43
C ILE A 21 4.88 34.55 -18.01
N CYS A 22 5.69 33.74 -18.73
CA CYS A 22 5.92 32.35 -18.37
C CYS A 22 6.54 32.19 -16.97
N LEU A 23 7.50 33.05 -16.61
CA LEU A 23 8.11 33.03 -15.27
C LEU A 23 7.10 33.41 -14.18
N VAL A 24 6.25 34.41 -14.42
CA VAL A 24 5.19 34.79 -13.46
C VAL A 24 4.21 33.65 -13.26
N PHE A 25 3.77 32.97 -14.33
CA PHE A 25 2.91 31.79 -14.21
C PHE A 25 3.61 30.62 -13.51
N TYR A 26 4.89 30.39 -13.79
CA TYR A 26 5.68 29.34 -13.15
C TYR A 26 5.82 29.55 -11.64
N PHE A 27 6.21 30.76 -11.21
CA PHE A 27 6.32 31.08 -9.78
C PHE A 27 4.97 31.15 -9.08
N GLY A 28 3.92 31.64 -9.77
CA GLY A 28 2.55 31.60 -9.26
C GLY A 28 2.05 30.17 -9.05
N PHE A 29 2.34 29.26 -9.98
CA PHE A 29 2.02 27.85 -9.86
C PHE A 29 2.76 27.19 -8.70
N ILE A 30 4.07 27.44 -8.53
CA ILE A 30 4.84 26.92 -7.39
C ILE A 30 4.28 27.45 -6.07
N TYR A 31 3.96 28.75 -5.99
CA TYR A 31 3.40 29.36 -4.78
C TYR A 31 2.05 28.75 -4.42
N LEU A 32 1.15 28.59 -5.39
CA LEU A 32 -0.17 27.97 -5.20
C LEU A 32 -0.05 26.48 -4.85
N SER A 33 0.84 25.74 -5.52
CA SER A 33 1.06 24.31 -5.25
C SER A 33 1.67 24.07 -3.86
N ASN A 34 2.51 24.99 -3.37
CA ASN A 34 3.07 24.91 -2.02
C ASN A 34 2.09 25.34 -0.92
N GLN A 35 1.15 26.24 -1.22
CA GLN A 35 0.08 26.64 -0.30
C GLN A 35 -1.02 25.57 -0.18
N TYR A 36 -1.22 24.76 -1.21
CA TYR A 36 -2.24 23.70 -1.26
C TYR A 36 -1.63 22.36 -1.70
N PRO A 37 -0.92 21.63 -0.80
CA PRO A 37 -0.26 20.37 -1.16
C PRO A 37 -1.23 19.23 -1.53
N ASN A 38 -2.53 19.40 -1.28
CA ASN A 38 -3.59 18.44 -1.60
C ASN A 38 -4.62 19.06 -2.58
N CYS A 39 -4.20 19.36 -3.80
CA CYS A 39 -5.17 19.61 -4.87
C CYS A 39 -5.67 18.27 -5.43
N PRO A 40 -6.98 17.96 -5.36
CA PRO A 40 -7.54 16.93 -6.25
C PRO A 40 -7.33 17.38 -7.70
N ALA A 41 -7.04 16.44 -8.60
CA ALA A 41 -6.89 16.73 -10.02
C ALA A 41 -8.10 17.55 -10.49
N SER A 42 -7.85 18.72 -11.05
CA SER A 42 -8.90 19.63 -11.47
C SER A 42 -9.65 19.03 -12.66
N ASP A 43 -10.97 18.83 -12.51
CA ASP A 43 -11.92 18.41 -13.55
C ASP A 43 -12.03 19.38 -14.75
N VAL A 44 -11.15 20.37 -14.84
CA VAL A 44 -11.20 21.50 -15.78
C VAL A 44 -10.94 21.06 -17.24
N PHE A 45 -10.27 19.92 -17.46
CA PHE A 45 -10.03 19.37 -18.81
C PHE A 45 -10.99 18.22 -19.21
N SER A 46 -12.01 17.92 -18.40
CA SER A 46 -12.90 16.77 -18.62
C SER A 46 -14.09 16.91 -19.60
N PRO A 47 -14.33 17.99 -20.39
CA PRO A 47 -15.44 17.97 -21.35
C PRO A 47 -15.10 17.31 -22.69
N PHE A 48 -13.82 17.11 -23.06
CA PHE A 48 -13.43 16.69 -24.41
C PHE A 48 -13.11 15.19 -24.58
N LEU A 49 -13.14 14.38 -23.52
CA LEU A 49 -12.94 12.92 -23.59
C LEU A 49 -14.23 12.09 -23.46
N LYS A 50 -15.41 12.72 -23.36
CA LYS A 50 -16.69 12.02 -23.51
C LYS A 50 -16.99 11.77 -24.99
N ARG A 51 -16.33 10.77 -25.58
CA ARG A 51 -16.75 10.20 -26.86
C ARG A 51 -17.69 9.02 -26.63
N ALA A 52 -18.92 9.22 -27.10
CA ALA A 52 -19.98 8.29 -27.50
C ALA A 52 -20.38 7.16 -26.54
N PRO A 53 -21.66 7.09 -26.12
CA PRO A 53 -22.20 5.89 -25.50
C PRO A 53 -22.23 4.77 -26.54
N LEU A 54 -21.64 3.62 -26.20
CA LEU A 54 -21.81 2.40 -26.99
C LEU A 54 -23.29 2.01 -26.90
N SER A 55 -23.96 2.08 -28.05
CA SER A 55 -25.34 1.63 -28.26
C SER A 55 -25.46 0.12 -27.99
N SER A 56 -26.18 -0.24 -26.92
CA SER A 56 -27.24 -1.27 -26.86
C SER A 56 -27.43 -1.75 -25.42
N ALA A 57 -28.00 -0.88 -24.58
CA ALA A 57 -28.61 -1.30 -23.31
C ALA A 57 -30.03 -1.79 -23.60
N SER A 58 -30.13 -2.98 -24.18
CA SER A 58 -31.37 -3.73 -24.28
C SER A 58 -31.01 -5.20 -24.37
N ASP A 59 -30.62 -5.79 -23.25
CA ASP A 59 -30.88 -7.21 -22.98
C ASP A 59 -30.68 -7.51 -21.48
N ILE A 60 -31.77 -8.00 -20.88
CA ILE A 60 -31.88 -8.67 -19.58
C ILE A 60 -31.83 -7.77 -18.34
N ALA A 61 -32.95 -7.10 -18.11
CA ALA A 61 -33.48 -6.87 -16.77
C ALA A 61 -33.91 -8.22 -16.16
N ASP A 62 -32.96 -8.92 -15.57
CA ASP A 62 -33.22 -9.93 -14.54
C ASP A 62 -31.99 -10.02 -13.62
N ALA A 63 -31.80 -8.97 -12.83
CA ALA A 63 -30.89 -9.01 -11.69
C ALA A 63 -31.75 -9.18 -10.46
N THR A 64 -32.10 -10.43 -10.14
CA THR A 64 -32.32 -10.83 -8.75
C THR A 64 -31.24 -10.16 -7.91
N GLU A 65 -31.62 -9.39 -6.89
CA GLU A 65 -30.70 -8.92 -5.85
C GLU A 65 -29.97 -10.15 -5.31
N THR A 66 -28.78 -10.41 -5.84
CA THR A 66 -27.89 -11.39 -5.26
C THR A 66 -27.53 -10.82 -3.91
N VAL A 67 -28.04 -11.43 -2.84
CA VAL A 67 -27.64 -11.10 -1.48
C VAL A 67 -26.15 -11.40 -1.39
N VAL A 68 -25.32 -10.39 -1.67
CA VAL A 68 -23.87 -10.53 -1.63
C VAL A 68 -23.51 -10.79 -0.17
N SER A 69 -23.11 -12.02 0.13
CA SER A 69 -22.69 -12.40 1.47
C SER A 69 -21.59 -11.46 1.98
N PRO A 70 -21.52 -11.12 3.27
CA PRO A 70 -20.47 -10.27 3.79
C PRO A 70 -19.07 -10.78 3.43
N THR A 71 -18.17 -9.87 3.07
CA THR A 71 -16.78 -10.23 2.76
C THR A 71 -16.12 -10.82 4.00
N ASN A 72 -15.44 -11.94 3.81
CA ASN A 72 -14.64 -12.63 4.82
C ASN A 72 -13.26 -12.99 4.23
N LEU A 73 -12.39 -13.61 5.03
CA LEU A 73 -11.02 -13.95 4.62
C LEU A 73 -10.91 -14.84 3.38
N SER A 74 -11.90 -15.69 3.08
CA SER A 74 -11.82 -16.57 1.90
C SER A 74 -11.89 -15.81 0.57
N HIS A 75 -12.36 -14.55 0.61
CA HIS A 75 -12.45 -13.69 -0.57
C HIS A 75 -11.18 -12.86 -0.81
N LEU A 76 -10.20 -12.91 0.10
CA LEU A 76 -8.94 -12.21 -0.01
C LEU A 76 -7.84 -13.19 -0.46
N VAL A 77 -7.16 -12.85 -1.53
CA VAL A 77 -6.03 -13.61 -2.07
C VAL A 77 -4.77 -12.75 -2.01
N PHE A 78 -3.66 -13.31 -1.54
CA PHE A 78 -2.36 -12.65 -1.58
C PHE A 78 -1.51 -13.20 -2.74
N GLY A 79 -1.09 -12.30 -3.63
CA GLY A 79 -0.07 -12.61 -4.63
C GLY A 79 1.29 -12.15 -4.15
N LEU A 80 2.18 -13.11 -3.89
CA LEU A 80 3.54 -12.83 -3.41
C LEU A 80 4.53 -13.17 -4.52
N VAL A 81 5.55 -12.33 -4.69
CA VAL A 81 6.60 -12.54 -5.68
C VAL A 81 7.95 -12.47 -4.99
N GLY A 82 8.77 -13.50 -5.19
CA GLY A 82 10.09 -13.59 -4.60
C GLY A 82 11.11 -14.16 -5.58
N SER A 83 12.37 -14.17 -5.18
CA SER A 83 13.37 -15.04 -5.80
C SER A 83 13.67 -16.20 -4.85
N GLU A 84 14.01 -17.36 -5.40
CA GLU A 84 14.44 -18.52 -4.63
C GLU A 84 15.61 -18.14 -3.71
N LYS A 85 16.59 -17.44 -4.26
CA LYS A 85 17.77 -16.98 -3.53
C LYS A 85 17.42 -16.11 -2.33
N ALA A 86 16.51 -15.15 -2.48
CA ALA A 86 16.11 -14.26 -1.40
C ALA A 86 15.21 -14.97 -0.37
N TRP A 87 14.47 -16.00 -0.78
CA TRP A 87 13.53 -16.72 0.08
C TRP A 87 14.20 -17.35 1.29
N HIS A 88 15.43 -17.87 1.15
CA HIS A 88 16.23 -18.41 2.26
C HIS A 88 16.33 -17.46 3.45
N HIS A 89 16.41 -16.15 3.17
CA HIS A 89 16.58 -15.10 4.18
C HIS A 89 15.27 -14.41 4.54
N ARG A 90 14.26 -14.44 3.66
CA ARG A 90 13.03 -13.66 3.81
C ARG A 90 11.82 -14.48 4.28
N LYS A 91 11.84 -15.81 4.17
CA LYS A 91 10.70 -16.67 4.55
C LYS A 91 10.19 -16.41 5.96
N ALA A 92 11.09 -16.14 6.91
CA ALA A 92 10.72 -15.92 8.31
C ALA A 92 9.78 -14.71 8.51
N TYR A 93 9.87 -13.68 7.65
CA TYR A 93 8.96 -12.54 7.71
C TYR A 93 7.56 -12.92 7.22
N ILE A 94 7.47 -13.71 6.14
CA ILE A 94 6.18 -14.18 5.60
C ILE A 94 5.53 -15.19 6.56
N GLU A 95 6.30 -16.15 7.05
CA GLU A 95 5.83 -17.16 8.01
C GLU A 95 5.38 -16.56 9.35
N SER A 96 5.76 -15.31 9.66
CA SER A 96 5.31 -14.65 10.89
C SER A 96 3.80 -14.31 10.88
N TRP A 97 3.26 -13.98 9.71
CA TRP A 97 1.86 -13.55 9.55
C TRP A 97 1.02 -14.54 8.75
N TRP A 98 1.63 -15.42 7.96
CA TRP A 98 0.92 -16.49 7.26
C TRP A 98 0.26 -17.45 8.24
N ARG A 99 -0.98 -17.87 7.94
CA ARG A 99 -1.75 -18.82 8.75
C ARG A 99 -2.19 -19.98 7.85
N PRO A 100 -1.65 -21.20 8.04
CA PRO A 100 -2.02 -22.35 7.22
C PRO A 100 -3.53 -22.59 7.27
N ASN A 101 -4.13 -22.90 6.13
CA ASN A 101 -5.58 -23.12 5.96
C ASN A 101 -6.49 -21.91 6.29
N VAL A 102 -5.92 -20.74 6.56
CA VAL A 102 -6.67 -19.50 6.85
C VAL A 102 -6.30 -18.40 5.86
N THR A 103 -5.01 -18.16 5.66
CA THR A 103 -4.52 -17.23 4.65
C THR A 103 -4.53 -17.90 3.29
N ARG A 104 -5.11 -17.24 2.29
CA ARG A 104 -5.18 -17.69 0.90
C ARG A 104 -4.22 -16.86 0.04
N GLY A 105 -3.46 -17.52 -0.83
CA GLY A 105 -2.46 -16.86 -1.66
C GLY A 105 -1.37 -17.78 -2.20
N LEU A 106 -0.59 -17.25 -3.12
CA LEU A 106 0.43 -17.96 -3.87
C LEU A 106 1.75 -17.18 -3.87
N LEU A 107 2.87 -17.90 -3.83
CA LEU A 107 4.21 -17.34 -3.97
C LEU A 107 4.80 -17.71 -5.34
N PHE A 108 5.09 -16.72 -6.17
CA PHE A 108 5.76 -16.90 -7.46
C PHE A 108 7.26 -16.70 -7.33
N LEU A 109 8.02 -17.79 -7.49
CA LEU A 109 9.48 -17.81 -7.50
C LEU A 109 10.02 -17.70 -8.91
N ASP A 110 11.24 -17.18 -9.05
CA ASP A 110 11.98 -17.13 -10.31
C ASP A 110 12.59 -18.49 -10.69
N ASN A 111 12.92 -19.33 -9.71
CA ASN A 111 13.50 -20.66 -9.90
C ASN A 111 12.87 -21.69 -8.95
N PRO A 112 12.91 -22.98 -9.30
CA PRO A 112 12.50 -24.06 -8.39
C PRO A 112 13.29 -24.02 -7.07
N PRO A 113 12.63 -24.29 -5.93
CA PRO A 113 13.31 -24.33 -4.63
C PRO A 113 14.46 -25.34 -4.62
N THR A 114 15.62 -24.91 -4.12
CA THR A 114 16.76 -25.81 -3.89
C THR A 114 16.48 -26.78 -2.75
N PRO A 115 17.26 -27.89 -2.60
CA PRO A 115 17.06 -28.85 -1.53
C PRO A 115 17.04 -28.26 -0.11
N GLY A 116 17.72 -27.13 0.13
CA GLY A 116 17.71 -26.44 1.43
C GLY A 116 16.38 -25.78 1.80
N LEU A 117 15.46 -25.60 0.85
CA LEU A 117 14.10 -25.11 1.06
C LEU A 117 13.07 -26.25 1.13
N LEU A 118 13.51 -27.51 0.99
CA LEU A 118 12.67 -28.68 1.00
C LEU A 118 12.88 -29.52 2.27
N PRO A 119 11.82 -30.13 2.84
CA PRO A 119 10.43 -30.05 2.41
C PRO A 119 9.85 -28.63 2.59
N TRP A 120 8.93 -28.26 1.70
CA TRP A 120 8.33 -26.93 1.72
C TRP A 120 7.56 -26.71 3.03
N SER A 121 7.82 -25.57 3.68
CA SER A 121 7.22 -25.24 4.96
C SER A 121 5.71 -25.06 4.84
N GLN A 122 4.93 -25.73 5.69
CA GLN A 122 3.49 -25.52 5.77
C GLN A 122 3.12 -24.13 6.30
N ALA A 123 4.05 -23.46 6.99
CA ALA A 123 3.90 -22.08 7.43
C ALA A 123 4.13 -21.06 6.30
N SER A 124 4.52 -21.52 5.11
CA SER A 124 4.70 -20.69 3.92
C SER A 124 3.54 -20.87 2.93
N PRO A 125 3.22 -19.84 2.12
CA PRO A 125 2.30 -19.98 0.98
C PRO A 125 2.75 -21.08 0.04
N SER A 126 1.82 -21.69 -0.69
CA SER A 126 2.19 -22.60 -1.78
C SER A 126 2.93 -21.84 -2.87
N TYR A 127 3.99 -22.45 -3.41
CA TYR A 127 4.80 -21.81 -4.43
C TYR A 127 4.40 -22.23 -5.85
N ARG A 128 4.74 -21.37 -6.81
CA ARG A 128 4.73 -21.56 -8.25
C ARG A 128 6.01 -21.01 -8.86
N ILE A 129 6.32 -21.44 -10.07
CA ILE A 129 7.43 -20.88 -10.84
C ILE A 129 6.83 -19.87 -11.80
N SER A 130 7.39 -18.67 -11.80
CA SER A 130 6.90 -17.58 -12.65
C SER A 130 7.16 -17.92 -14.11
N ASP A 131 6.27 -17.49 -15.00
CA ASP A 131 6.50 -17.61 -16.45
C ASP A 131 7.76 -16.82 -16.89
N ASP A 132 8.50 -17.35 -17.86
CA ASP A 132 9.71 -16.70 -18.41
C ASP A 132 9.35 -15.61 -19.43
N LEU A 133 9.56 -14.35 -19.06
CA LEU A 133 9.25 -13.19 -19.90
C LEU A 133 10.41 -12.77 -20.81
N THR A 134 11.59 -13.37 -20.71
CA THR A 134 12.80 -12.89 -21.41
C THR A 134 12.65 -12.88 -22.93
N LYS A 135 12.08 -13.96 -23.49
CA LYS A 135 11.81 -14.10 -24.91
C LYS A 135 10.66 -13.19 -25.35
N PHE A 136 9.57 -13.17 -24.58
CA PHE A 136 8.39 -12.36 -24.87
C PHE A 136 8.73 -10.86 -24.92
N LEU A 137 9.57 -10.40 -23.98
CA LEU A 137 10.01 -9.02 -23.91
C LEU A 137 11.31 -8.77 -24.66
N ASN A 138 11.98 -9.76 -25.27
CA ASN A 138 13.32 -9.59 -25.84
C ASN A 138 14.23 -8.74 -24.93
N LYS A 139 14.34 -9.16 -23.66
CA LYS A 139 15.05 -8.45 -22.58
C LYS A 139 15.67 -9.50 -21.65
N THR A 140 16.89 -9.23 -21.20
CA THR A 140 17.63 -10.14 -20.30
C THR A 140 17.14 -10.04 -18.85
N ASP A 141 17.05 -8.83 -18.31
CA ASP A 141 16.49 -8.60 -16.99
C ASP A 141 15.01 -8.21 -17.08
N VAL A 142 14.16 -9.13 -16.64
CA VAL A 142 12.70 -8.98 -16.58
C VAL A 142 12.18 -8.95 -15.15
N THR A 143 13.05 -8.72 -14.16
CA THR A 143 12.68 -8.76 -12.74
C THR A 143 11.49 -7.85 -12.40
N PRO A 144 11.47 -6.56 -12.83
CA PRO A 144 10.32 -5.69 -12.58
C PRO A 144 9.04 -6.18 -13.27
N GLN A 145 9.16 -6.68 -14.51
CA GLN A 145 8.02 -7.15 -15.30
C GLN A 145 7.43 -8.45 -14.74
N ARG A 146 8.26 -9.33 -14.20
CA ARG A 146 7.81 -10.55 -13.53
C ARG A 146 6.94 -10.24 -12.31
N ILE A 147 7.28 -9.19 -11.56
CA ILE A 147 6.49 -8.79 -10.39
C ILE A 147 5.06 -8.43 -10.80
N ILE A 148 4.87 -7.57 -11.80
CA ILE A 148 3.50 -7.21 -12.23
C ILE A 148 2.80 -8.38 -12.95
N HIS A 149 3.54 -9.18 -13.72
CA HIS A 149 2.99 -10.35 -14.41
C HIS A 149 2.32 -11.34 -13.46
N ALA A 150 2.83 -11.48 -12.24
CA ALA A 150 2.24 -12.36 -11.25
C ALA A 150 0.80 -11.96 -10.83
N ILE A 151 0.31 -10.76 -11.12
CA ILE A 151 -1.13 -10.44 -11.00
C ILE A 151 -1.96 -11.32 -11.94
N MET A 152 -1.51 -11.46 -13.20
CA MET A 152 -2.14 -12.35 -14.18
C MET A 152 -1.99 -13.81 -13.76
N GLU A 153 -0.84 -14.22 -13.22
CA GLU A 153 -0.62 -15.61 -12.78
C GLU A 153 -1.49 -15.99 -11.58
N VAL A 154 -1.61 -15.11 -10.58
CA VAL A 154 -2.54 -15.30 -9.45
C VAL A 154 -3.97 -15.37 -9.95
N TYR A 155 -4.37 -14.49 -10.86
CA TYR A 155 -5.72 -14.54 -11.44
C TYR A 155 -5.95 -15.86 -12.19
N ARG A 156 -4.98 -16.31 -12.99
CA ARG A 156 -5.06 -17.59 -13.73
C ARG A 156 -5.26 -18.78 -12.79
N GLU A 157 -4.64 -18.76 -11.62
CA GLU A 157 -4.64 -19.90 -10.71
C GLU A 157 -5.68 -19.88 -9.59
N ASP A 158 -6.06 -18.71 -9.07
CA ASP A 158 -6.82 -18.61 -7.81
C ASP A 158 -7.85 -17.46 -7.80
N HIS A 159 -8.55 -17.23 -8.93
CA HIS A 159 -9.57 -16.18 -9.02
C HIS A 159 -10.97 -16.59 -8.51
N ASP A 160 -11.23 -17.87 -8.29
CA ASP A 160 -12.55 -18.35 -7.89
C ASP A 160 -12.97 -17.78 -6.53
N ASN A 161 -14.16 -17.18 -6.46
CA ASN A 161 -14.67 -16.50 -5.26
C ASN A 161 -13.73 -15.41 -4.69
N MET A 162 -12.72 -14.95 -5.44
CA MET A 162 -11.88 -13.82 -5.05
C MET A 162 -12.69 -12.52 -5.18
N ARG A 163 -12.59 -11.64 -4.20
CA ARG A 163 -13.11 -10.26 -4.27
C ARG A 163 -11.99 -9.24 -4.23
N TRP A 164 -10.90 -9.55 -3.53
CA TRP A 164 -9.76 -8.67 -3.33
C TRP A 164 -8.45 -9.42 -3.51
N LEU A 165 -7.53 -8.82 -4.25
CA LEU A 165 -6.15 -9.29 -4.41
C LEU A 165 -5.20 -8.31 -3.71
N GLY A 166 -4.53 -8.76 -2.65
CA GLY A 166 -3.42 -8.04 -2.01
C GLY A 166 -2.11 -8.34 -2.72
N PHE A 167 -1.37 -7.31 -3.11
CA PHE A 167 -0.18 -7.46 -3.96
C PHE A 167 0.88 -6.37 -3.70
N GLY A 168 2.12 -6.59 -4.15
CA GLY A 168 3.18 -5.56 -4.17
C GLY A 168 4.07 -5.54 -2.93
N GLY A 169 5.13 -4.72 -2.97
CA GLY A 169 6.15 -4.63 -1.91
C GLY A 169 5.59 -4.09 -0.59
N ALA A 170 5.22 -2.81 -0.55
CA ALA A 170 4.47 -2.23 0.57
C ALA A 170 3.04 -2.76 0.67
N GLY A 171 2.42 -3.08 -0.46
CA GLY A 171 1.04 -3.56 -0.51
C GLY A 171 0.12 -2.56 -1.21
N PHE A 172 -0.64 -3.04 -2.18
CA PHE A 172 -1.83 -2.39 -2.70
C PHE A 172 -2.90 -3.48 -2.89
N ILE A 173 -4.16 -3.05 -3.01
CA ILE A 173 -5.30 -3.97 -3.06
C ILE A 173 -6.06 -3.70 -4.35
N LEU A 174 -6.26 -4.75 -5.14
CA LEU A 174 -7.07 -4.72 -6.36
C LEU A 174 -8.42 -5.36 -6.08
N SER A 175 -9.50 -4.74 -6.56
CA SER A 175 -10.79 -5.40 -6.63
C SER A 175 -10.77 -6.50 -7.69
N TYR A 176 -11.65 -7.50 -7.57
CA TYR A 176 -11.76 -8.57 -8.57
C TYR A 176 -11.93 -8.05 -10.01
N PRO A 177 -12.82 -7.08 -10.31
CA PRO A 177 -12.95 -6.55 -11.67
C PRO A 177 -11.66 -5.93 -12.21
N LEU A 178 -10.89 -5.23 -11.37
CA LEU A 178 -9.62 -4.64 -11.77
C LEU A 178 -8.55 -5.71 -11.98
N ALA A 179 -8.44 -6.69 -11.08
CA ALA A 179 -7.52 -7.81 -11.25
C ALA A 179 -7.80 -8.61 -12.53
N LYS A 180 -9.09 -8.85 -12.84
CA LYS A 180 -9.53 -9.49 -14.09
C LYS A 180 -9.14 -8.67 -15.33
N ALA A 181 -9.40 -7.36 -15.31
CA ALA A 181 -9.07 -6.48 -16.43
C ALA A 181 -7.55 -6.40 -16.67
N LEU A 182 -6.76 -6.27 -15.60
CA LEU A 182 -5.30 -6.30 -15.68
C LEU A 182 -4.79 -7.63 -16.22
N ALA A 183 -5.31 -8.76 -15.72
CA ALA A 183 -4.90 -10.08 -16.19
C ALA A 183 -5.19 -10.28 -17.69
N ALA A 184 -6.30 -9.73 -18.19
CA ALA A 184 -6.67 -9.82 -19.60
C ALA A 184 -5.77 -8.98 -20.53
N ASP A 185 -5.20 -7.87 -20.06
CA ASP A 185 -4.34 -6.97 -20.88
C ASP A 185 -2.85 -7.00 -20.49
N MET A 186 -2.45 -7.87 -19.55
CA MET A 186 -1.12 -7.87 -18.93
C MET A 186 0.02 -7.89 -19.95
N GLU A 187 -0.06 -8.78 -20.94
CA GLU A 187 0.95 -8.91 -21.99
C GLU A 187 1.11 -7.63 -22.83
N ASN A 188 -0.01 -7.00 -23.22
CA ASN A 188 0.02 -5.75 -23.98
C ASN A 188 0.61 -4.63 -23.12
N CYS A 189 0.23 -4.54 -21.85
CA CYS A 189 0.77 -3.56 -20.94
C CYS A 189 2.29 -3.71 -20.77
N LEU A 190 2.76 -4.95 -20.56
CA LEU A 190 4.18 -5.25 -20.42
C LEU A 190 4.98 -4.92 -21.69
N ARG A 191 4.40 -5.11 -22.88
CA ARG A 191 5.04 -4.66 -24.14
C ARG A 191 5.11 -3.14 -24.24
N ARG A 192 4.04 -2.44 -23.88
CA ARG A 192 3.94 -0.97 -23.91
C ARG A 192 4.97 -0.33 -22.97
N TYR A 193 5.10 -0.86 -21.77
CA TYR A 193 5.98 -0.33 -20.72
C TYR A 193 7.24 -1.15 -20.47
N ARG A 194 7.69 -1.94 -21.46
CA ARG A 194 8.93 -2.76 -21.38
C ARG A 194 10.19 -1.98 -20.97
N HIS A 195 10.17 -0.66 -21.18
CA HIS A 195 11.27 0.26 -20.93
C HIS A 195 11.32 0.75 -19.47
N LEU A 196 10.28 0.49 -18.67
CA LEU A 196 10.25 0.82 -17.26
C LEU A 196 10.96 -0.27 -16.45
N ASP A 197 11.87 0.15 -15.58
CA ASP A 197 12.67 -0.75 -14.72
C ASP A 197 12.17 -0.77 -13.27
N ALA A 198 10.92 -0.36 -13.04
CA ALA A 198 10.27 -0.38 -11.73
C ALA A 198 8.90 -1.06 -11.83
N ALA A 199 8.66 -2.06 -10.98
CA ALA A 199 7.41 -2.82 -10.97
C ALA A 199 6.22 -1.95 -10.57
N ASP A 200 6.39 -1.10 -9.55
CA ASP A 200 5.32 -0.23 -9.06
C ASP A 200 4.93 0.82 -10.11
N LEU A 201 5.92 1.38 -10.82
CA LEU A 201 5.66 2.35 -11.90
C LEU A 201 4.96 1.70 -13.09
N THR A 202 5.39 0.50 -13.49
CA THR A 202 4.71 -0.29 -14.53
C THR A 202 3.29 -0.62 -14.12
N THR A 203 3.08 -1.01 -12.86
CA THR A 203 1.75 -1.33 -12.31
C THR A 203 0.82 -0.13 -12.35
N MET A 204 1.31 1.03 -11.89
CA MET A 204 0.57 2.29 -11.95
C MET A 204 0.17 2.62 -13.40
N ALA A 205 1.09 2.47 -14.34
CA ALA A 205 0.82 2.73 -15.76
C ALA A 205 -0.24 1.78 -16.34
N CYS A 206 -0.14 0.48 -16.05
CA CYS A 206 -1.16 -0.50 -16.48
C CYS A 206 -2.55 -0.21 -15.91
N ILE A 207 -2.64 0.18 -14.64
CA ILE A 207 -3.92 0.54 -14.00
C ILE A 207 -4.48 1.83 -14.60
N ALA A 208 -3.61 2.80 -14.91
CA ALA A 208 -4.01 4.05 -15.53
C ALA A 208 -4.57 3.85 -16.95
N ASP A 209 -4.02 2.91 -17.72
CA ASP A 209 -4.55 2.55 -19.05
C ASP A 209 -5.97 1.96 -19.00
N ILE A 210 -6.32 1.27 -17.90
CA ILE A 210 -7.69 0.80 -17.64
C ILE A 210 -8.61 1.96 -17.22
N GLY A 211 -8.05 3.07 -16.74
CA GLY A 211 -8.80 4.24 -16.30
C GLY A 211 -9.25 4.19 -14.84
N VAL A 212 -8.57 3.43 -13.99
CA VAL A 212 -8.87 3.36 -12.55
C VAL A 212 -7.95 4.27 -11.76
N SER A 213 -8.54 5.07 -10.86
CA SER A 213 -7.79 5.95 -9.95
C SER A 213 -7.36 5.24 -8.67
N LEU A 214 -6.23 5.66 -8.12
CA LEU A 214 -5.73 5.18 -6.83
C LEU A 214 -6.55 5.76 -5.68
N THR A 215 -6.92 4.91 -4.72
CA THR A 215 -7.43 5.33 -3.41
C THR A 215 -6.34 5.09 -2.36
N ALA A 216 -5.90 6.16 -1.69
CA ALA A 216 -4.87 6.05 -0.66
C ALA A 216 -5.44 5.42 0.62
N LEU A 217 -4.84 4.31 1.06
CA LEU A 217 -5.13 3.67 2.35
C LEU A 217 -4.00 3.96 3.33
N LYS A 218 -4.35 4.43 4.53
CA LYS A 218 -3.38 4.60 5.62
C LYS A 218 -3.01 3.22 6.20
N GLY A 219 -1.79 3.10 6.73
CA GLY A 219 -1.32 1.87 7.39
C GLY A 219 -0.52 0.92 6.52
N ILE A 220 -0.35 1.24 5.23
CA ILE A 220 0.51 0.50 4.30
C ILE A 220 1.83 1.27 4.17
N HIS A 221 2.95 0.67 4.58
CA HIS A 221 4.24 1.38 4.65
C HIS A 221 5.34 0.73 3.82
N GLN A 222 5.81 1.47 2.81
CA GLN A 222 7.12 1.26 2.19
C GLN A 222 8.19 1.91 3.08
N ILE A 223 8.98 1.12 3.81
CA ILE A 223 9.99 1.68 4.73
C ILE A 223 11.34 1.77 4.03
N ASP A 224 11.64 2.93 3.45
CA ASP A 224 12.98 3.24 2.91
C ASP A 224 13.85 3.99 3.94
N LEU A 225 13.71 3.60 5.21
CA LEU A 225 14.51 4.07 6.34
C LEU A 225 15.58 3.03 6.72
N ARG A 226 16.56 3.45 7.52
CA ARG A 226 17.61 2.58 8.07
C ARG A 226 17.78 2.84 9.57
N GLY A 227 18.37 1.88 10.26
CA GLY A 227 18.62 1.99 11.70
C GLY A 227 17.34 1.80 12.52
N ASP A 228 17.29 2.43 13.69
CA ASP A 228 16.13 2.36 14.57
C ASP A 228 14.97 3.20 14.01
N ILE A 229 13.83 2.56 13.77
CA ILE A 229 12.59 3.17 13.28
C ILE A 229 11.52 3.28 14.37
N SER A 230 11.86 3.09 15.64
CA SER A 230 10.93 3.15 16.77
C SER A 230 10.13 4.45 16.80
N GLY A 231 10.76 5.58 16.49
CA GLY A 231 10.10 6.88 16.38
C GLY A 231 9.04 6.94 15.27
N PHE A 232 9.36 6.41 14.08
CA PHE A 232 8.42 6.32 12.96
C PHE A 232 7.20 5.44 13.29
N LEU A 233 7.45 4.28 13.92
CA LEU A 233 6.37 3.39 14.36
C LEU A 233 5.53 4.01 15.49
N SER A 234 6.16 4.78 16.38
CA SER A 234 5.49 5.47 17.49
C SER A 234 4.59 6.62 17.03
N SER A 235 4.95 7.27 15.91
CA SER A 235 4.16 8.33 15.29
C SER A 235 3.10 7.82 14.31
N HIS A 236 2.83 6.51 14.27
CA HIS A 236 1.88 5.94 13.34
C HIS A 236 0.47 6.50 13.61
N PRO A 237 -0.28 6.94 12.57
CA PRO A 237 -1.60 7.52 12.76
C PRO A 237 -2.58 6.52 13.40
N ASN A 238 -3.73 7.02 13.86
CA ASN A 238 -4.83 6.23 14.47
C ASN A 238 -5.57 5.31 13.47
N SER A 239 -4.92 4.86 12.40
CA SER A 239 -5.40 3.83 11.49
C SER A 239 -4.75 2.47 11.80
N PRO A 240 -5.39 1.34 11.48
CA PRO A 240 -4.77 0.02 11.56
C PRO A 240 -3.45 -0.01 10.80
N LEU A 241 -2.46 -0.67 11.39
CA LEU A 241 -1.28 -1.08 10.67
C LEU A 241 -1.67 -2.23 9.74
N LEU A 242 -1.48 -2.05 8.43
CA LEU A 242 -1.81 -3.06 7.42
C LEU A 242 -0.55 -3.80 6.94
N SER A 243 0.54 -3.09 6.68
CA SER A 243 1.78 -3.69 6.19
C SER A 243 3.00 -2.86 6.50
N LEU A 244 4.13 -3.56 6.68
CA LEU A 244 5.47 -3.00 6.83
C LEU A 244 6.40 -3.68 5.83
N HIS A 245 6.92 -2.93 4.86
CA HIS A 245 7.86 -3.43 3.87
C HIS A 245 9.31 -2.98 4.17
N HIS A 246 10.30 -3.69 3.62
CA HIS A 246 11.73 -3.49 3.90
C HIS A 246 12.11 -3.64 5.39
N PHE A 247 11.36 -4.47 6.13
CA PHE A 247 11.63 -4.76 7.53
C PHE A 247 12.99 -5.49 7.74
N ASP A 248 13.56 -6.07 6.68
CA ASP A 248 14.91 -6.65 6.66
C ASP A 248 16.04 -5.61 6.65
N MET A 249 15.74 -4.35 6.34
CA MET A 249 16.72 -3.26 6.20
C MET A 249 16.84 -2.36 7.44
N VAL A 250 15.88 -2.42 8.35
CA VAL A 250 15.87 -1.63 9.59
C VAL A 250 16.55 -2.37 10.74
N ALA A 251 16.86 -1.70 11.85
CA ALA A 251 17.30 -2.37 13.06
C ALA A 251 16.14 -3.20 13.66
N PRO A 252 16.43 -4.28 14.40
CA PRO A 252 15.38 -4.99 15.14
C PRO A 252 14.60 -4.02 16.04
N ILE A 253 13.28 -3.98 15.88
CA ILE A 253 12.40 -3.10 16.67
C ILE A 253 12.42 -3.43 18.18
N PHE A 254 12.85 -4.65 18.52
CA PHE A 254 13.09 -5.07 19.89
C PHE A 254 14.61 -5.28 20.06
N PRO A 255 15.32 -4.46 20.84
CA PRO A 255 16.79 -4.49 20.92
C PRO A 255 17.39 -5.83 21.37
N SER A 256 16.61 -6.67 22.08
CA SER A 256 17.04 -7.99 22.55
C SER A 256 16.74 -9.14 21.58
N LYS A 257 16.32 -8.83 20.35
CA LYS A 257 15.89 -9.81 19.34
C LYS A 257 16.59 -9.57 18.02
N ASP A 258 16.75 -10.61 17.22
CA ASP A 258 17.06 -10.42 15.81
C ASP A 258 15.84 -9.89 15.02
N ARG A 259 16.00 -9.62 13.71
CA ARG A 259 14.93 -9.09 12.87
C ARG A 259 13.75 -10.06 12.70
N ALA A 260 14.02 -11.34 12.52
CA ALA A 260 12.99 -12.36 12.35
C ALA A 260 12.22 -12.59 13.65
N GLU A 261 12.93 -12.71 14.77
CA GLU A 261 12.37 -12.78 16.11
C GLU A 261 11.56 -11.54 16.47
N SER A 262 12.04 -10.36 16.09
CA SER A 262 11.31 -9.11 16.28
C SER A 262 9.98 -9.11 15.56
N THR A 263 9.96 -9.58 14.31
CA THR A 263 8.73 -9.71 13.52
C THR A 263 7.76 -10.69 14.18
N ARG A 264 8.23 -11.87 14.60
CA ARG A 264 7.39 -12.84 15.32
C ARG A 264 6.88 -12.27 16.65
N HIS A 265 7.68 -11.46 17.35
CA HIS A 265 7.26 -10.83 18.59
C HIS A 265 6.18 -9.77 18.35
N LEU A 266 6.31 -8.96 17.31
CA LEU A 266 5.29 -8.00 16.88
C LEU A 266 3.97 -8.70 16.58
N MET A 267 4.01 -9.85 15.92
CA MET A 267 2.81 -10.64 15.62
C MET A 267 2.12 -11.24 16.86
N LYS A 268 2.80 -11.33 18.01
CA LYS A 268 2.13 -11.67 19.29
C LYS A 268 1.22 -10.54 19.76
N ALA A 269 1.64 -9.29 19.61
CA ALA A 269 0.79 -8.13 19.89
C ALA A 269 -0.41 -8.10 18.93
N ALA A 270 -0.17 -8.38 17.63
CA ALA A 270 -1.24 -8.53 16.64
C ALA A 270 -2.27 -9.59 17.05
N ALA A 271 -1.84 -10.74 17.57
CA ALA A 271 -2.75 -11.80 17.99
C ALA A 271 -3.66 -11.40 19.18
N VAL A 272 -3.23 -10.43 19.99
CA VAL A 272 -4.02 -9.89 21.09
C VAL A 272 -4.97 -8.80 20.59
N ASP A 273 -4.43 -7.79 19.90
CA ASP A 273 -5.22 -6.69 19.33
C ASP A 273 -4.53 -6.07 18.11
N GLN A 274 -4.99 -6.46 16.92
CA GLN A 274 -4.46 -5.96 15.63
C GLN A 274 -4.72 -4.46 15.44
N SER A 275 -5.82 -3.93 15.97
CA SER A 275 -6.22 -2.54 15.75
C SER A 275 -5.38 -1.53 16.52
N ARG A 276 -4.66 -1.99 17.55
CA ARG A 276 -3.86 -1.15 18.47
C ARG A 276 -2.36 -1.38 18.41
N MET A 277 -1.86 -2.17 17.45
CA MET A 277 -0.46 -2.62 17.45
C MET A 277 0.60 -1.52 17.58
N LEU A 278 0.34 -0.34 16.99
CA LEU A 278 1.25 0.82 17.03
C LEU A 278 0.63 2.03 17.74
N GLN A 279 -0.49 1.83 18.45
CA GLN A 279 -1.18 2.91 19.13
C GLN A 279 -0.49 3.20 20.47
N GLN A 280 -0.29 4.47 20.76
CA GLN A 280 0.23 4.91 22.06
C GLN A 280 -0.88 5.59 22.83
N THR A 281 -0.98 5.28 24.13
CA THR A 281 -1.79 6.06 25.05
C THR A 281 -0.88 6.65 26.12
N VAL A 282 -0.84 7.97 26.19
CA VAL A 282 -0.01 8.70 27.16
C VAL A 282 -0.89 9.19 28.30
N CYS A 283 -0.66 8.66 29.49
CA CYS A 283 -1.39 9.03 30.71
C CYS A 283 -0.47 9.81 31.64
N TYR A 284 -0.84 11.05 31.97
CA TYR A 284 -0.09 11.88 32.90
C TYR A 284 -0.68 11.75 34.30
N HIS A 285 0.10 11.22 35.25
CA HIS A 285 -0.24 11.28 36.66
C HIS A 285 1.01 11.63 37.48
N ARG A 286 1.06 12.87 37.99
CA ARG A 286 2.29 13.47 38.53
C ARG A 286 2.62 13.07 39.98
N GLN A 287 1.73 12.37 40.67
CA GLN A 287 1.81 12.15 42.13
C GLN A 287 2.18 10.71 42.53
N SER A 288 2.28 9.77 41.58
CA SER A 288 2.52 8.34 41.85
C SER A 288 3.85 7.86 41.27
N ASN A 289 4.48 6.88 41.94
CA ASN A 289 5.70 6.20 41.48
C ASN A 289 5.40 4.88 40.77
N TRP A 290 4.17 4.38 40.85
CA TRP A 290 3.67 3.16 40.24
C TRP A 290 2.31 3.44 39.59
N ILE A 291 2.10 2.92 38.37
CA ILE A 291 0.81 2.93 37.67
C ILE A 291 0.33 1.50 37.43
N GLN A 292 -0.89 1.17 37.83
CA GLN A 292 -1.61 -0.05 37.49
C GLN A 292 -2.65 0.26 36.41
N VAL A 293 -2.54 -0.40 35.26
CA VAL A 293 -3.36 -0.10 34.07
C VAL A 293 -4.40 -1.18 33.83
N TYR A 294 -5.65 -0.78 33.65
CA TYR A 294 -6.78 -1.63 33.25
C TYR A 294 -7.20 -1.27 31.82
N SER A 295 -7.01 -2.19 30.89
CA SER A 295 -7.40 -2.05 29.49
C SER A 295 -8.55 -2.99 29.11
N PRO A 296 -9.49 -2.56 28.27
CA PRO A 296 -10.38 -3.49 27.58
C PRO A 296 -9.56 -4.45 26.72
N ALA A 297 -9.90 -5.74 26.77
CA ALA A 297 -9.19 -6.78 26.03
C ALA A 297 -9.26 -6.60 24.50
N ARG A 298 -10.25 -5.84 23.98
CA ARG A 298 -10.43 -5.55 22.55
C ARG A 298 -10.96 -4.13 22.36
N LYS A 299 -10.43 -3.38 21.39
CA LYS A 299 -10.98 -2.08 20.95
C LYS A 299 -12.19 -2.29 20.02
N ARG A 300 -13.11 -1.30 19.96
CA ARG A 300 -14.27 -1.29 19.04
C ARG A 300 -13.83 -0.98 17.60
N PHE A 301 -14.67 -1.42 16.64
CA PHE A 301 -14.44 -1.32 15.19
C PHE A 301 -14.49 0.11 14.62
N GLU A 302 -15.08 1.06 15.33
CA GLU A 302 -15.11 2.47 14.89
C GLU A 302 -13.81 3.17 15.30
N MET A 303 -13.01 3.46 14.28
CA MET A 303 -11.61 3.90 14.38
C MET A 303 -11.46 5.41 14.58
N ASP A 304 -12.55 6.17 14.66
CA ASP A 304 -12.49 7.63 14.55
C ASP A 304 -11.90 8.32 15.79
N ARG A 305 -11.75 7.59 16.91
CA ARG A 305 -11.16 8.14 18.14
C ARG A 305 -10.22 7.17 18.86
N SER A 306 -9.17 7.76 19.41
CA SER A 306 -8.10 7.12 20.18
C SER A 306 -8.61 6.57 21.52
N GLU A 307 -7.78 5.81 22.23
CA GLU A 307 -8.06 5.44 23.62
C GLU A 307 -7.52 6.53 24.56
N CYS A 308 -8.39 7.06 25.41
CA CYS A 308 -8.05 7.97 26.50
C CYS A 308 -7.98 7.19 27.81
N CYS A 309 -7.50 7.83 28.88
CA CYS A 309 -7.37 7.17 30.16
C CYS A 309 -7.81 8.07 31.32
N ASP A 310 -8.51 7.45 32.26
CA ASP A 310 -8.84 8.06 33.54
C ASP A 310 -7.93 7.50 34.63
N VAL A 311 -7.52 8.35 35.56
CA VAL A 311 -6.99 7.90 36.85
C VAL A 311 -8.20 7.64 37.75
N VAL A 312 -8.52 6.36 37.95
CA VAL A 312 -9.72 5.90 38.68
C VAL A 312 -9.48 5.59 40.15
N GLY A 313 -8.22 5.61 40.59
CA GLY A 313 -7.85 5.46 41.99
C GLY A 313 -6.41 5.87 42.22
N VAL A 314 -6.10 6.37 43.41
CA VAL A 314 -4.73 6.65 43.86
C VAL A 314 -4.61 6.17 45.29
N ASP A 315 -3.67 5.28 45.56
CA ASP A 315 -3.34 4.78 46.90
C ASP A 315 -1.84 4.93 47.15
N GLY A 316 -1.47 5.89 48.00
CA GLY A 316 -0.08 6.23 48.26
C GLY A 316 0.68 6.58 46.97
N SER A 317 1.63 5.72 46.59
CA SER A 317 2.45 5.88 45.38
C SER A 317 1.93 5.11 44.17
N GLN A 318 0.73 4.52 44.25
CA GLN A 318 0.11 3.71 43.21
C GLN A 318 -1.10 4.43 42.61
N ALA A 319 -1.07 4.68 41.30
CA ALA A 319 -2.23 5.15 40.54
C ALA A 319 -2.87 4.00 39.78
N VAL A 320 -4.19 3.92 39.82
CA VAL A 320 -4.98 3.02 38.98
C VAL A 320 -5.50 3.80 37.78
N VAL A 321 -5.12 3.36 36.58
CA VAL A 321 -5.51 3.95 35.31
C VAL A 321 -6.44 3.00 34.57
N ARG A 322 -7.54 3.54 34.02
CA ARG A 322 -8.50 2.80 33.20
C ARG A 322 -8.55 3.42 31.80
N PHE A 323 -8.32 2.63 30.76
CA PHE A 323 -8.56 3.08 29.39
C PHE A 323 -10.06 3.14 29.08
N ARG A 324 -10.45 4.17 28.34
CA ARG A 324 -11.81 4.40 27.85
C ARG A 324 -11.80 5.11 26.49
N GLU A 325 -12.97 5.25 25.88
CA GLU A 325 -13.16 6.10 24.71
C GLU A 325 -12.87 7.57 25.06
N CYS A 326 -12.22 8.28 24.12
CA CYS A 326 -12.00 9.72 24.25
C CYS A 326 -13.30 10.51 24.06
N ALA A 327 -13.53 11.48 24.93
CA ALA A 327 -14.59 12.47 24.80
C ALA A 327 -14.29 13.44 23.64
N ALA A 328 -15.31 14.14 23.16
CA ALA A 328 -15.18 15.01 21.98
C ALA A 328 -14.30 16.23 22.19
N ASP A 329 -14.09 16.61 23.44
CA ASP A 329 -13.32 17.75 23.91
C ASP A 329 -11.91 17.39 24.37
N GLU A 330 -11.56 16.10 24.40
CA GLU A 330 -10.21 15.66 24.76
C GLU A 330 -9.25 15.85 23.58
N ILE A 331 -8.16 16.58 23.82
CA ILE A 331 -7.09 16.76 22.83
C ILE A 331 -6.30 15.46 22.77
N ILE A 332 -6.33 14.83 21.59
CA ILE A 332 -5.56 13.65 21.31
C ILE A 332 -4.41 14.04 20.38
N ALA A 333 -3.18 13.71 20.76
CA ALA A 333 -1.99 13.92 19.94
C ALA A 333 -1.93 12.96 18.75
#